data_AF-A0A6P1NQ16-F1
#
_entry.id   AF-A0A6P1NQ16-F1
#
_cell.length_a   1.000
_cell.length_b   1.000
_cell.length_c   1.000
_cell.angle_alpha   90.00
_cell.angle_beta   90.00
_cell.angle_gamma   90.00
#
_symmetry.space_group_name_H-M   'P 1'
#
loop_
_entity.id
_entity.type
_entity.pdbx_description
1 polymer ?
#
loop_
_entity_poly.entity_id
_entity_poly.type
_entity_poly.pdbx_seq_one_letter_code
_entity_poly.pdbx_strand_id
1 'polypeptide(L)'
;MERAADRLRRPAGQPAGRAAGRRAGFRGYALPLLQASRPPLLSAAILGVLVALWHLPLVLFGGLSLIGLPTTFAITFLYVWLFNRTGGSVLLTFLFHNSQGTFTTGSFGFTGAGADLAEMIYFVVVVLAVLATMTLDRRAWRRAPRPVTAVGRFSFRRRPM
;
A
#
# COMPACT_ATOMS: atom_id res chain seq x y z
N MET A 1 39.12 42.60 6.59
CA MET A 1 37.75 42.79 6.07
C MET A 1 37.45 41.63 5.14
N GLU A 2 36.53 40.70 5.32
CA GLU A 2 35.58 40.40 6.38
C GLU A 2 35.01 39.01 5.97
N ARG A 3 35.34 37.99 6.77
CA ARG A 3 34.56 36.77 7.07
C ARG A 3 33.66 36.21 5.95
N ALA A 4 33.88 34.99 5.47
CA ALA A 4 33.49 33.76 6.18
C ALA A 4 32.02 33.74 6.69
N ALA A 5 31.07 34.35 5.98
CA ALA A 5 29.68 34.47 6.44
C ALA A 5 28.61 34.30 5.35
N ASP A 6 28.70 33.27 4.50
CA ASP A 6 27.54 32.87 3.68
C ASP A 6 27.19 31.37 3.75
N ARG A 7 27.62 30.74 4.85
CA ARG A 7 26.79 29.71 5.50
C ARG A 7 25.77 30.47 6.34
N LEU A 8 24.49 30.40 5.97
CA LEU A 8 23.28 30.49 6.82
C LEU A 8 22.13 31.24 6.12
N ARG A 9 21.58 30.68 5.05
CA ARG A 9 20.16 30.89 4.71
C ARG A 9 19.49 29.59 4.26
N ARG A 10 19.21 28.73 5.24
CA ARG A 10 18.03 27.86 5.17
C ARG A 10 16.82 28.68 5.62
N PRO A 11 15.77 28.83 4.81
CA PRO A 11 14.42 28.83 5.34
C PRO A 11 13.94 27.38 5.36
N ALA A 12 13.62 26.91 6.56
CA ALA A 12 12.97 25.65 6.83
C ALA A 12 11.58 25.60 6.15
N GLY A 13 11.56 25.19 4.88
CA GLY A 13 10.35 24.70 4.23
C GLY A 13 10.26 23.19 4.45
N GLN A 14 10.01 22.73 5.68
CA GLN A 14 9.55 21.36 5.87
C GLN A 14 8.20 21.26 5.16
N PRO A 15 8.07 20.51 4.05
CA PRO A 15 6.79 20.42 3.41
C PRO A 15 5.87 19.71 4.40
N ALA A 16 4.70 20.29 4.58
CA ALA A 16 3.57 19.80 5.37
C ALA A 16 3.04 18.40 4.92
N GLY A 17 3.86 17.57 4.27
CA GLY A 17 3.60 16.18 3.95
C GLY A 17 3.83 15.22 5.12
N ARG A 18 4.55 15.62 6.19
CA ARG A 18 4.67 14.79 7.41
C ARG A 18 3.35 14.70 8.20
N ALA A 19 2.46 15.69 8.05
CA ALA A 19 1.19 15.75 8.77
C ALA A 19 0.12 14.85 8.15
N ALA A 20 0.12 14.65 6.83
CA ALA A 20 -0.73 13.66 6.16
C ALA A 20 -0.27 12.21 6.43
N GLY A 21 1.01 12.02 6.76
CA GLY A 21 1.64 10.72 7.00
C GLY A 21 1.27 10.01 8.30
N ARG A 22 0.55 10.64 9.23
CA ARG A 22 0.15 10.00 10.51
C ARG A 22 -1.21 9.28 10.47
N ARG A 23 -1.99 9.44 9.39
CA ARG A 23 -3.34 8.86 9.26
C ARG A 23 -3.45 7.76 8.21
N ALA A 24 -2.36 7.38 7.56
CA ALA A 24 -2.38 6.39 6.49
C ALA A 24 -1.28 5.35 6.74
N GLY A 25 -1.65 4.14 7.16
CA GLY A 25 -0.73 3.07 7.58
C GLY A 25 0.25 2.56 6.50
N PHE A 26 0.51 1.25 6.48
CA PHE A 26 1.44 0.58 5.56
C PHE A 26 1.40 1.09 4.10
N ARG A 27 0.23 1.51 3.59
CA ARG A 27 0.01 1.91 2.19
C ARG A 27 0.11 3.41 1.91
N GLY A 28 -0.20 4.27 2.88
CA GLY A 28 -0.16 5.73 2.66
C GLY A 28 1.05 6.43 3.25
N TYR A 29 1.83 5.74 4.09
CA TYR A 29 3.09 6.27 4.63
C TYR A 29 4.30 5.38 4.30
N ALA A 30 4.25 4.08 4.63
CA ALA A 30 5.41 3.21 4.44
C ALA A 30 5.72 2.95 2.96
N LEU A 31 4.70 2.75 2.12
CA LEU A 31 4.89 2.46 0.69
C LEU A 31 5.55 3.62 -0.09
N PRO A 32 5.09 4.89 0.00
CA PRO A 32 5.79 6.02 -0.64
C PRO A 32 7.25 6.17 -0.19
N LEU A 33 7.53 5.95 1.10
CA LEU A 33 8.90 6.01 1.64
C LEU A 33 9.78 4.87 1.10
N LEU A 34 9.26 3.65 1.01
CA LEU A 34 9.98 2.52 0.44
C LEU A 34 10.28 2.74 -1.05
N GLN A 35 9.30 3.23 -1.82
CA GLN A 35 9.44 3.46 -3.25
C GLN A 35 10.30 4.70 -3.60
N ALA A 36 10.61 5.57 -2.64
CA ALA A 36 11.50 6.71 -2.87
C ALA A 36 12.94 6.30 -3.25
N SER A 37 13.36 5.10 -2.86
CA SER A 37 14.73 4.58 -3.07
C SER A 37 14.78 3.17 -3.65
N ARG A 38 13.63 2.52 -3.85
CA ARG A 38 13.56 1.11 -4.27
C ARG A 38 12.53 0.94 -5.39
N PRO A 39 12.73 -0.06 -6.29
CA PRO A 39 11.73 -0.39 -7.28
C PRO A 39 10.44 -0.92 -6.62
N PRO A 40 9.26 -0.70 -7.22
CA PRO A 40 7.98 -1.15 -6.69
C PRO A 40 7.94 -2.63 -6.30
N LEU A 41 8.65 -3.49 -7.03
CA LEU A 41 8.75 -4.91 -6.73
C LEU A 41 9.39 -5.19 -5.37
N LEU A 42 10.51 -4.53 -5.08
CA LEU A 42 11.21 -4.69 -3.81
C LEU A 42 10.42 -4.05 -2.67
N SER A 43 9.80 -2.89 -2.91
CA SER A 43 8.90 -2.26 -1.95
C SER A 43 7.72 -3.18 -1.60
N ALA A 44 7.14 -3.88 -2.58
CA ALA A 44 6.06 -4.84 -2.37
C ALA A 44 6.53 -6.06 -1.57
N ALA A 45 7.71 -6.61 -1.86
CA ALA A 45 8.24 -7.75 -1.11
C ALA A 45 8.49 -7.40 0.38
N ILE A 46 9.18 -6.28 0.65
CA ILE A 46 9.45 -5.83 2.02
C ILE A 46 8.13 -5.57 2.75
N LEU A 47 7.21 -4.85 2.10
CA LEU A 47 5.91 -4.55 2.70
C LEU A 47 5.08 -5.82 2.93
N GLY A 48 5.13 -6.77 1.99
CA GLY A 48 4.44 -8.05 2.09
C GLY A 48 4.88 -8.83 3.31
N VAL A 49 6.19 -8.90 3.58
CA VAL A 49 6.71 -9.56 4.80
C VAL A 49 6.22 -8.85 6.05
N LEU A 50 6.36 -7.52 6.12
CA LEU A 50 5.92 -6.75 7.28
C LEU A 50 4.43 -6.91 7.56
N VAL A 51 3.60 -6.91 6.51
CA VAL A 51 2.16 -7.09 6.62
C VAL A 51 1.82 -8.54 7.02
N ALA A 52 2.46 -9.55 6.43
CA ALA A 52 2.24 -10.95 6.83
C ALA A 52 2.61 -11.18 8.30
N LEU A 53 3.73 -10.63 8.77
CA LEU A 53 4.13 -10.69 10.18
C LEU A 53 3.13 -9.96 11.09
N TRP A 54 2.59 -8.82 10.65
CA TRP A 54 1.54 -8.10 11.38
C TRP A 54 0.26 -8.94 11.55
N HIS A 55 -0.01 -9.88 10.65
CA HIS A 55 -1.19 -10.76 10.72
C HIS A 55 -0.95 -12.03 11.56
N LEU A 56 0.26 -12.27 12.07
CA LEU A 56 0.55 -13.43 12.91
C LEU A 56 -0.40 -13.55 14.12
N PRO A 57 -0.72 -12.49 14.87
CA PRO A 57 -1.68 -12.60 15.97
C PRO A 57 -3.06 -13.09 15.51
N LEU A 58 -3.51 -12.70 14.31
CA LEU A 58 -4.81 -13.17 13.79
C LEU A 58 -4.80 -14.68 13.52
N VAL A 59 -3.65 -15.23 13.10
CA VAL A 59 -3.50 -16.69 12.95
C VAL A 59 -3.58 -17.38 14.30
N LEU A 60 -2.92 -16.82 15.32
CA LEU A 60 -2.92 -17.39 16.68
C LEU A 60 -4.31 -17.37 17.34
N PHE A 61 -5.12 -16.35 17.03
CA PHE A 61 -6.48 -16.20 17.57
C PHE A 61 -7.58 -16.77 16.65
N GLY A 62 -7.22 -17.48 15.58
CA GLY A 62 -8.17 -18.13 14.67
C GLY A 62 -8.94 -17.18 13.74
N GLY A 63 -8.52 -15.92 13.62
CA GLY A 63 -9.10 -14.93 12.70
C GLY A 63 -8.51 -14.97 11.29
N LEU A 64 -7.43 -15.75 11.07
CA LEU A 64 -6.81 -15.96 9.77
C LEU A 64 -6.30 -17.40 9.67
N SER A 65 -6.58 -18.08 8.56
CA SER A 65 -6.06 -19.42 8.30
C SER A 65 -4.55 -19.40 8.01
N LEU A 66 -3.89 -20.57 8.08
CA LEU A 66 -2.46 -20.68 7.75
C LEU A 66 -2.16 -20.30 6.29
N ILE A 67 -3.05 -20.63 5.36
CA ILE A 67 -2.95 -20.22 3.94
C ILE A 67 -3.20 -18.71 3.77
N GLY A 68 -3.84 -18.07 4.74
CA GLY A 68 -4.04 -16.63 4.79
C GLY A 68 -2.74 -15.82 4.87
N LEU A 69 -1.66 -16.35 5.48
CA LEU A 69 -0.36 -15.66 5.53
C LEU A 69 0.33 -15.52 4.16
N PRO A 70 0.57 -16.60 3.40
CA PRO A 70 1.13 -16.46 2.04
C PRO A 70 0.17 -15.70 1.11
N THR A 71 -1.14 -15.81 1.32
CA THR A 71 -2.13 -14.98 0.60
C THR A 71 -1.95 -13.50 0.90
N THR A 72 -1.80 -13.13 2.18
CA THR A 72 -1.55 -11.75 2.64
C THR A 72 -0.26 -11.18 2.05
N PHE A 73 0.79 -12.00 1.99
CA PHE A 73 2.03 -11.63 1.32
C PHE A 73 1.81 -11.36 -0.17
N ALA A 74 1.18 -12.30 -0.89
CA ALA A 74 0.96 -12.20 -2.33
C ALA A 74 0.05 -11.00 -2.69
N ILE A 75 -1.06 -10.82 -1.98
CA ILE A 75 -2.00 -9.74 -2.28
C ILE A 75 -1.40 -8.34 -2.04
N THR A 76 -0.37 -8.23 -1.19
CA THR A 76 0.38 -6.98 -0.99
C THR A 76 0.97 -6.46 -2.30
N PHE A 77 1.36 -7.34 -3.24
CA PHE A 77 1.79 -6.93 -4.57
C PHE A 77 0.66 -6.25 -5.34
N LEU A 78 -0.56 -6.80 -5.31
CA LEU A 78 -1.73 -6.17 -5.94
C LEU A 78 -2.04 -4.80 -5.32
N TYR A 79 -1.92 -4.64 -4.00
CA TYR A 79 -2.07 -3.33 -3.36
C TYR A 79 -1.04 -2.31 -3.84
N VAL A 80 0.23 -2.70 -3.97
CA VAL A 80 1.29 -1.81 -4.46
C VAL A 80 1.04 -1.44 -5.92
N TRP A 81 0.69 -2.41 -6.75
CA TRP A 81 0.36 -2.16 -8.15
C TRP A 81 -0.85 -1.22 -8.29
N LEU A 82 -1.94 -1.49 -7.55
CA LEU A 82 -3.14 -0.67 -7.56
C LEU A 82 -2.86 0.76 -7.08
N PHE A 83 -2.11 0.92 -5.99
CA PHE A 83 -1.68 2.23 -5.48
C PHE A 83 -0.91 3.01 -6.56
N ASN A 84 0.03 2.36 -7.24
CA ASN A 84 0.83 2.98 -8.29
C ASN A 84 -0.03 3.39 -9.50
N ARG A 85 -0.97 2.53 -9.93
CA ARG A 85 -1.83 2.78 -11.10
C ARG A 85 -2.92 3.80 -10.87
N THR A 86 -3.26 4.05 -9.61
CA THR A 86 -4.29 5.01 -9.21
C THR A 86 -3.71 6.37 -8.80
N GLY A 87 -2.42 6.60 -9.06
CA GLY A 87 -1.74 7.85 -8.69
C GLY A 87 -1.54 8.04 -7.18
N GLY A 88 -1.49 6.94 -6.42
CA GLY A 88 -1.31 6.96 -4.97
C GLY A 88 -2.62 7.03 -4.18
N SER A 89 -3.74 6.55 -4.73
CA SER A 89 -5.05 6.62 -4.08
C SER A 89 -5.13 5.66 -2.89
N VAL A 90 -5.03 6.21 -1.67
CA VAL A 90 -5.25 5.46 -0.44
C VAL A 90 -6.69 4.96 -0.36
N LEU A 91 -7.66 5.75 -0.83
CA LEU A 91 -9.09 5.38 -0.83
C LEU A 91 -9.34 4.09 -1.61
N LEU A 92 -8.80 3.97 -2.83
CA LEU A 92 -8.99 2.76 -3.63
C LEU A 92 -8.31 1.54 -3.01
N THR A 93 -7.13 1.71 -2.42
CA THR A 93 -6.49 0.61 -1.68
C THR A 93 -7.27 0.23 -0.42
N PHE A 94 -7.93 1.18 0.23
CA PHE A 94 -8.76 0.93 1.40
C PHE A 94 -10.05 0.20 1.00
N LEU A 95 -10.74 0.62 -0.06
CA LEU A 95 -11.93 -0.07 -0.57
C LEU A 95 -11.62 -1.52 -0.97
N PHE A 96 -10.50 -1.74 -1.67
CA PHE A 96 -10.04 -3.08 -2.03
C PHE A 96 -9.72 -3.95 -0.80
N HIS A 97 -9.25 -3.34 0.29
CA HIS A 97 -9.03 -4.06 1.54
C HIS A 97 -10.33 -4.44 2.24
N ASN A 98 -11.28 -3.51 2.32
CA ASN A 98 -12.56 -3.77 2.96
C ASN A 98 -13.36 -4.83 2.20
N SER A 99 -13.30 -4.86 0.86
CA SER A 99 -13.99 -5.89 0.07
C SER A 99 -13.52 -7.30 0.43
N GLN A 100 -12.24 -7.49 0.78
CA GLN A 100 -11.72 -8.80 1.20
C GLN A 100 -12.25 -9.23 2.57
N GLY A 101 -12.49 -8.28 3.48
CA GLY A 101 -13.12 -8.56 4.77
C GLY A 101 -14.64 -8.74 4.69
N THR A 102 -15.30 -8.17 3.67
CA THR A 102 -16.75 -8.30 3.45
C THR A 102 -17.12 -9.58 2.69
N PHE A 103 -16.38 -9.89 1.62
CA PHE A 103 -16.63 -11.05 0.78
C PHE A 103 -15.72 -12.21 1.19
N THR A 104 -16.15 -12.94 2.23
CA THR A 104 -15.44 -14.11 2.73
C THR A 104 -16.07 -15.40 2.20
N THR A 105 -15.37 -16.52 2.30
CA THR A 105 -15.91 -17.86 1.99
C THR A 105 -17.18 -18.15 2.79
N GLY A 106 -17.21 -17.75 4.07
CA GLY A 106 -18.39 -17.83 4.94
C GLY A 106 -19.57 -16.98 4.46
N SER A 107 -19.31 -15.80 3.88
CA SER A 107 -20.35 -14.94 3.30
C SER A 107 -21.11 -15.60 2.15
N PHE A 108 -20.49 -16.58 1.48
CA PHE A 108 -21.09 -17.38 0.40
C PHE A 108 -21.60 -18.75 0.86
N GLY A 109 -21.59 -19.03 2.17
CA GLY A 109 -22.10 -20.27 2.75
C GLY A 109 -21.16 -21.48 2.67
N PHE A 110 -19.90 -21.30 2.29
CA PHE A 110 -18.92 -22.38 2.32
C PHE A 110 -18.51 -22.71 3.76
N THR A 111 -18.46 -23.99 4.10
CA THR A 111 -18.03 -24.50 5.42
C THR A 111 -17.15 -25.75 5.27
N GLY A 112 -16.37 -26.06 6.31
CA GLY A 112 -15.48 -27.22 6.35
C GLY A 112 -14.55 -27.31 5.13
N ALA A 113 -14.42 -28.50 4.55
CA ALA A 113 -13.56 -28.74 3.39
C ALA A 113 -13.89 -27.85 2.17
N GLY A 114 -15.14 -27.41 2.03
CA GLY A 114 -15.54 -26.48 0.96
C GLY A 114 -14.95 -25.08 1.15
N ALA A 115 -14.86 -24.62 2.41
CA ALA A 115 -14.21 -23.35 2.74
C ALA A 115 -12.70 -23.43 2.51
N ASP A 116 -12.06 -24.54 2.91
CA ASP A 116 -10.62 -24.76 2.70
C ASP A 116 -10.25 -24.75 1.20
N LEU A 117 -11.06 -25.43 0.37
CA LEU A 117 -10.88 -25.41 -1.08
C LEU A 117 -11.08 -24.01 -1.66
N ALA A 118 -12.08 -23.26 -1.19
CA ALA A 118 -12.35 -21.91 -1.66
C ALA A 118 -11.20 -20.94 -1.27
N GLU A 119 -10.62 -21.08 -0.08
CA GLU A 119 -9.43 -20.32 0.32
C GLU A 119 -8.21 -20.65 -0.53
N MET A 120 -8.01 -21.93 -0.85
CA MET A 120 -6.94 -22.36 -1.75
C MET A 120 -7.12 -21.78 -3.16
N ILE A 121 -8.34 -21.83 -3.70
CA ILE A 121 -8.67 -21.23 -5.00
C ILE A 121 -8.39 -19.73 -4.96
N TYR A 122 -8.82 -19.04 -3.90
CA TYR A 122 -8.55 -17.61 -3.73
C TYR A 122 -7.04 -17.30 -3.72
N PHE A 123 -6.25 -18.08 -2.98
CA PHE A 123 -4.79 -17.95 -2.99
C PHE A 123 -4.20 -18.10 -4.40
N VAL A 124 -4.60 -19.15 -5.13
CA VAL A 124 -4.14 -19.39 -6.51
C VAL A 124 -4.53 -18.22 -7.42
N VAL A 125 -5.76 -17.72 -7.33
CA VAL A 125 -6.24 -16.57 -8.11
C VAL A 125 -5.41 -15.32 -7.81
N VAL A 126 -5.09 -15.05 -6.54
CA VAL A 126 -4.23 -13.93 -6.15
C VAL A 126 -2.84 -14.08 -6.76
N VAL A 127 -2.22 -15.26 -6.69
CA VAL A 127 -0.90 -15.52 -7.28
C VAL A 127 -0.94 -15.31 -8.80
N LEU A 128 -1.94 -15.86 -9.49
CA LEU A 128 -2.11 -15.68 -10.94
C LEU A 128 -2.32 -14.22 -11.30
N ALA A 129 -3.11 -13.48 -10.53
CA ALA A 129 -3.31 -12.05 -10.74
C ALA A 129 -2.00 -11.27 -10.56
N VAL A 130 -1.21 -11.58 -9.53
CA VAL A 130 0.11 -10.98 -9.33
C VAL A 130 1.02 -11.25 -10.52
N LEU A 131 1.12 -12.52 -10.96
CA LEU A 131 1.90 -12.89 -12.14
C LEU A 131 1.41 -12.15 -13.39
N ALA A 132 0.10 -12.03 -13.58
CA ALA A 132 -0.48 -11.27 -14.68
C ALA A 132 -0.09 -9.78 -14.61
N THR A 133 -0.13 -9.14 -13.44
CA THR A 133 0.35 -7.75 -13.32
C THR A 133 1.85 -7.63 -13.62
N MET A 134 2.65 -8.63 -13.24
CA MET A 134 4.10 -8.64 -13.51
C MET A 134 4.41 -8.84 -14.99
N THR A 135 3.65 -9.68 -15.69
CA THR A 135 3.88 -9.98 -17.11
C THR A 135 3.30 -8.92 -18.04
N LEU A 136 2.10 -8.42 -17.74
CA LEU A 136 1.36 -7.45 -18.57
C LEU A 136 1.77 -6.00 -18.29
N ASP A 137 2.06 -5.65 -17.03
CA ASP A 137 2.44 -4.30 -16.62
C ASP A 137 3.88 -4.24 -16.06
N ARG A 138 4.82 -4.83 -16.81
CA ARG A 138 6.26 -4.85 -16.47
C ARG A 138 6.82 -3.45 -16.15
N ARG A 139 6.25 -2.40 -16.77
CA ARG A 139 6.69 -1.01 -16.57
C ARG A 139 6.36 -0.52 -15.16
N ALA A 140 5.16 -0.82 -14.64
CA ALA A 140 4.76 -0.44 -13.29
C ALA A 140 5.64 -1.06 -12.19
N TRP A 141 6.30 -2.18 -12.47
CA TRP A 141 7.17 -2.88 -11.51
C TRP A 141 8.62 -2.42 -11.52
N ARG A 142 9.08 -1.78 -12.60
CA ARG A 142 10.47 -1.34 -12.78
C ARG A 142 10.74 0.07 -12.28
N ARG A 143 9.77 0.98 -12.38
CA ARG A 143 9.91 2.38 -11.95
C ARG A 143 8.67 2.80 -11.19
N ALA A 144 8.87 3.32 -9.98
CA ALA A 144 7.78 3.93 -9.24
C ALA A 144 7.25 5.15 -10.02
N PRO A 145 5.92 5.36 -10.10
CA PRO A 145 5.36 6.59 -10.65
C PRO A 145 5.94 7.80 -9.90
N ARG A 146 6.16 8.91 -10.61
CA ARG A 146 6.55 10.15 -9.94
C ARG A 146 5.49 10.50 -8.89
N PRO A 147 5.88 10.94 -7.68
CA PRO A 147 4.91 11.34 -6.68
C PRO A 147 3.98 12.38 -7.30
N VAL A 148 2.68 12.11 -7.30
CA VAL A 148 1.69 13.14 -7.64
C VAL A 148 1.68 14.13 -6.48
N THR A 149 2.54 15.13 -6.53
CA THR A 149 2.38 16.36 -5.75
C THR A 149 1.16 17.10 -6.29
N ALA A 150 -0.04 16.63 -5.95
CA ALA A 150 -1.28 17.32 -6.27
C ALA A 150 -2.32 17.09 -5.16
N VAL A 151 -2.04 17.66 -3.99
CA VAL A 151 -3.12 18.34 -3.28
C VAL A 151 -2.82 19.82 -3.50
N GLY A 152 -3.51 20.43 -4.45
CA GLY A 152 -3.42 21.86 -4.68
C GLY A 152 -3.61 22.58 -3.35
N ARG A 153 -2.80 23.60 -3.09
CA ARG A 153 -3.03 24.53 -1.97
C ARG A 153 -4.47 25.01 -2.09
N PHE A 154 -5.36 24.55 -1.22
CA PHE A 154 -6.64 25.22 -1.02
C PHE A 154 -6.31 26.60 -0.43
N SER A 155 -6.17 27.60 -1.30
CA SER A 155 -6.09 28.99 -0.86
C SER A 155 -7.49 29.41 -0.44
N PHE A 156 -7.75 29.40 0.86
CA PHE A 156 -8.92 30.06 1.40
C PHE A 156 -8.67 31.58 1.29
N ARG A 157 -9.00 32.16 0.14
CA ARG A 157 -8.99 33.62 -0.02
C ARG A 157 -10.17 34.15 0.80
N ARG A 158 -9.92 34.49 2.06
CA ARG A 158 -10.88 35.27 2.84
C ARG A 158 -11.11 36.59 2.09
N ARG A 159 -12.33 36.81 1.61
CA ARG A 159 -12.75 38.14 1.15
C ARG A 159 -12.93 39.00 2.41
N PRO A 160 -12.26 40.16 2.53
CA PRO A 160 -12.65 41.14 3.53
C PRO A 160 -14.03 41.70 3.15
N MET A 161 -14.89 41.87 4.16
CA MET A 161 -16.13 42.65 4.05
C MET A 161 -15.79 44.14 4.04
#